data_AF-A0AA88JBE9-F1
#
_entry.id   AF-A0AA88JBE9-F1
#
_cell.length_a   1.000
_cell.length_b   1.000
_cell.length_c   1.000
_cell.angle_alpha   90.00
_cell.angle_beta   90.00
_cell.angle_gamma   90.00
#
_symmetry.space_group_name_H-M   'P 1'
#
loop_
_entity.id
_entity.type
_entity.pdbx_description
1 polymer ?
#
loop_
_entity_poly.entity_id
_entity_poly.type
_entity_poly.pdbx_seq_one_letter_code
_entity_poly.pdbx_strand_id
1 'polypeptide(L)'
;MCTINGYDIAEKTRLFINVWAIDRDPEHWENPLEFKPERFLGEEGSGKSQLDTSLTAMIQCFEWKVDEKDGVVDMEEGHGFTLPRAHPLVCVPMVRLGQIPA
;
A
#
# COMPACT_ATOMS: atom_id res chain seq x y z
N MET A 1 32.64 -6.53 -4.09
CA MET A 1 32.48 -5.88 -2.78
C MET A 1 32.18 -4.41 -3.02
N CYS A 2 31.16 -3.84 -2.38
CA CYS A 2 30.86 -2.41 -2.45
C CYS A 2 30.71 -1.83 -1.05
N THR A 3 30.90 -0.52 -0.89
CA THR A 3 30.73 0.17 0.39
C THR A 3 29.45 1.00 0.38
N ILE A 4 28.57 0.81 1.36
CA ILE A 4 27.32 1.59 1.53
C ILE A 4 27.33 2.18 2.95
N ASN A 5 27.20 3.50 3.08
CA ASN A 5 27.24 4.21 4.37
C ASN A 5 28.43 3.82 5.27
N GLY A 6 29.59 3.52 4.67
CA GLY A 6 30.80 3.10 5.40
C GLY A 6 30.88 1.60 5.74
N TYR A 7 29.90 0.78 5.32
CA TYR A 7 29.90 -0.67 5.51
C TYR A 7 30.27 -1.40 4.22
N ASP A 8 31.19 -2.37 4.32
CA ASP A 8 31.58 -3.21 3.19
C ASP A 8 30.64 -4.40 3.01
N ILE A 9 30.05 -4.50 1.81
CA ILE A 9 29.08 -5.52 1.43
C ILE A 9 29.74 -6.47 0.43
N ALA A 10 29.85 -7.74 0.81
CA ALA A 10 30.39 -8.80 -0.03
C ALA A 10 29.47 -9.10 -1.23
N GLU A 11 30.06 -9.61 -2.32
CA GLU A 11 29.29 -10.08 -3.47
C GLU A 11 28.30 -11.18 -3.05
N LYS A 12 27.11 -11.21 -3.67
CA LYS A 12 26.02 -12.18 -3.40
C LYS A 12 25.34 -12.03 -2.03
N THR A 13 25.67 -10.99 -1.25
CA THR A 13 24.91 -10.61 -0.06
C THR A 13 23.47 -10.26 -0.46
N ARG A 14 22.48 -10.85 0.21
CA ARG A 14 21.07 -10.48 0.03
C ARG A 14 20.76 -9.28 0.91
N LEU A 15 20.34 -8.18 0.30
CA LEU A 15 19.93 -6.98 1.02
C LEU A 15 18.42 -6.99 1.21
N PHE A 16 18.00 -6.71 2.44
CA PHE A 16 16.60 -6.45 2.76
C PHE A 16 16.41 -4.95 2.88
N ILE A 17 15.53 -4.41 2.05
CA ILE A 17 15.14 -3.01 2.12
C ILE A 17 13.92 -2.95 3.04
N ASN A 18 14.06 -2.30 4.19
CA ASN A 18 12.96 -2.09 5.11
C ASN A 18 12.07 -0.95 4.59
N VAL A 19 11.24 -1.25 3.59
CA VAL A 19 10.33 -0.28 2.97
C VAL A 19 9.41 0.36 4.00
N TRP A 20 8.95 -0.38 5.02
CA TRP A 20 8.10 0.17 6.08
C TRP A 20 8.78 1.29 6.87
N ALA A 21 10.06 1.12 7.22
CA ALA A 21 10.80 2.15 7.94
C ALA A 21 11.06 3.37 7.04
N ILE A 22 11.40 3.13 5.77
CA ILE A 22 11.61 4.20 4.79
C ILE A 22 10.33 5.01 4.59
N ASP A 23 9.18 4.37 4.37
CA ASP A 23 7.90 5.04 4.13
C ASP A 23 7.36 5.77 5.37
N ARG A 24 7.90 5.48 6.56
CA ARG A 24 7.51 6.11 7.82
C ARG A 24 8.54 7.08 8.40
N ASP A 25 9.64 7.31 7.68
CA ASP A 25 10.71 8.17 8.15
C ASP A 25 10.28 9.65 8.11
N PRO A 26 10.17 10.35 9.26
CA PRO A 26 9.79 11.75 9.30
C PRO A 26 10.86 12.69 8.72
N GLU A 27 12.11 12.25 8.56
CA GLU A 27 13.15 13.04 7.89
C GLU A 27 12.92 13.14 6.38
N HIS A 28 12.28 12.12 5.80
CA HIS A 28 12.07 11.99 4.36
C HIS A 28 10.62 12.23 3.92
N TRP A 29 9.64 11.94 4.79
CA TRP A 29 8.22 12.08 4.49
C TRP A 29 7.56 13.03 5.47
N GLU A 30 6.96 14.11 4.96
CA GLU A 30 6.11 14.98 5.77
C GLU A 30 4.88 14.20 6.21
N ASN A 31 4.51 14.22 7.50
CA ASN A 31 3.34 13.48 8.03
C ASN A 31 3.33 12.00 7.60
N PRO A 32 4.37 11.21 7.94
CA PRO A 32 4.61 9.87 7.39
C PRO A 32 3.54 8.84 7.75
N LEU A 33 2.88 9.03 8.90
CA LEU A 33 1.85 8.12 9.41
C LEU A 33 0.45 8.43 8.86
N GLU A 34 0.27 9.55 8.18
CA GLU A 34 -1.01 9.93 7.57
C GLU A 34 -1.14 9.31 6.17
N PHE A 35 -2.28 8.67 5.92
CA PHE A 35 -2.64 8.18 4.59
C PHE A 35 -2.94 9.36 3.66
N LYS A 36 -2.00 9.67 2.75
CA LYS A 36 -2.10 10.74 1.74
C LYS A 36 -1.80 10.21 0.33
N PRO A 37 -2.75 9.55 -0.34
CA PRO A 37 -2.55 8.98 -1.67
C PRO A 37 -2.17 10.04 -2.72
N GLU A 38 -2.56 11.30 -2.50
CA GLU A 38 -2.26 12.44 -3.37
C GLU A 38 -0.75 12.67 -3.54
N ARG A 39 0.09 12.26 -2.59
CA ARG A 39 1.55 12.36 -2.69
C ARG A 39 2.13 11.63 -3.90
N PHE A 40 1.41 10.61 -4.39
CA PHE A 40 1.82 9.79 -5.52
C PHE A 40 1.06 10.16 -6.80
N LEU A 41 0.14 11.12 -6.73
CA LEU A 41 -0.60 11.63 -7.87
C LEU A 41 0.20 12.77 -8.52
N GLY A 42 1.10 12.42 -9.46
CA GLY A 42 1.74 13.42 -10.33
C GLY A 42 0.74 14.12 -11.26
N GLU A 43 1.12 15.29 -11.81
CA GLU A 43 0.34 16.03 -12.82
C GLU A 43 0.07 15.18 -14.07
N GLU A 44 -1.06 15.46 -14.73
CA GLU A 44 -1.53 14.71 -15.89
C GLU A 44 -0.46 14.62 -16.99
N GLY A 45 -0.04 13.41 -17.32
CA GLY A 45 0.88 13.14 -18.43
C GLY A 45 2.22 12.49 -18.05
N SER A 46 2.57 12.39 -16.76
CA SER A 46 3.69 11.55 -16.33
C SER A 46 3.20 10.11 -16.10
N GLY A 47 3.74 9.16 -16.87
CA GLY A 47 3.27 7.78 -16.98
C GLY A 47 2.90 7.12 -15.65
N LYS A 48 1.60 7.00 -15.41
CA LYS A 48 1.01 6.20 -14.33
C LYS A 48 0.74 4.80 -14.84
N SER A 49 1.26 3.81 -14.11
CA SER A 49 1.31 2.41 -14.50
C SER A 49 -0.09 1.78 -14.58
N GLN A 50 -0.18 0.64 -15.28
CA GLN A 50 -1.36 -0.23 -15.45
C GLN A 50 -2.16 -0.54 -14.15
N LEU A 51 -1.54 -0.35 -12.98
CA LEU A 51 -2.19 -0.45 -11.66
C LEU A 51 -3.28 0.60 -11.46
N ASP A 52 -3.11 1.81 -11.99
CA ASP A 52 -4.03 2.93 -11.73
C ASP A 52 -5.40 2.70 -12.39
N THR A 53 -5.44 2.15 -13.60
CA THR A 53 -6.70 1.83 -14.29
C THR A 53 -7.42 0.68 -13.60
N SER A 54 -6.70 -0.36 -13.18
CA SER A 54 -7.30 -1.52 -12.52
C SER A 54 -7.86 -1.17 -11.14
N LEU A 55 -7.10 -0.38 -10.35
CA LEU A 55 -7.55 0.12 -9.07
C LEU A 55 -8.73 1.09 -9.22
N THR A 56 -8.71 1.95 -10.24
CA THR A 56 -9.82 2.86 -10.54
C THR A 56 -11.09 2.11 -10.91
N ALA A 57 -11.00 1.07 -11.75
CA ALA A 57 -12.14 0.20 -12.08
C ALA A 57 -12.68 -0.52 -10.84
N MET A 58 -11.79 -1.02 -9.98
CA MET A 58 -12.17 -1.65 -8.70
C MET A 58 -12.90 -0.69 -7.75
N ILE A 59 -12.50 0.58 -7.68
CA ILE A 59 -13.16 1.58 -6.83
C ILE A 59 -14.50 2.04 -7.43
N GLN A 60 -14.55 2.24 -8.75
CA GLN A 60 -15.76 2.73 -9.43
C GLN A 60 -16.85 1.66 -9.56
N CYS A 61 -16.49 0.43 -9.92
CA CYS A 61 -17.46 -0.61 -10.22
C CYS A 61 -18.03 -1.30 -8.97
N PHE A 62 -17.33 -1.22 -7.84
CA PHE A 62 -17.71 -1.95 -6.63
C PHE A 62 -17.92 -1.02 -5.43
N GLU A 63 -18.96 -1.32 -4.67
CA GLU A 63 -19.10 -0.91 -3.27
C GLU A 63 -18.40 -1.95 -2.41
N TRP A 64 -17.49 -1.54 -1.53
CA TRP A 64 -16.72 -2.48 -0.72
C TRP A 64 -17.36 -2.59 0.66
N LYS A 65 -17.82 -3.80 1.02
CA LYS A 65 -18.31 -4.09 2.36
C LYS A 65 -17.19 -4.71 3.18
N VAL A 66 -16.92 -4.12 4.33
CA VAL A 66 -16.01 -4.69 5.31
C VAL A 66 -16.77 -5.74 6.11
N ASP A 67 -16.26 -6.96 6.15
CA ASP A 67 -16.81 -8.03 6.98
C ASP A 67 -16.24 -7.93 8.40
N GLU A 68 -16.80 -7.01 9.20
CA GLU A 68 -16.40 -6.76 10.57
C GLU A 68 -17.49 -7.10 11.57
N LYS A 69 -17.11 -7.76 12.66
CA LYS A 69 -18.05 -8.16 13.72
C LYS A 69 -18.62 -6.99 14.50
N ASP A 70 -17.93 -5.85 14.55
CA ASP A 70 -18.31 -4.70 15.40
C ASP A 70 -18.00 -3.31 14.79
N GLY A 71 -17.63 -3.26 13.50
CA GLY A 71 -17.27 -2.00 12.80
C GLY A 71 -15.96 -1.35 13.25
N VAL A 72 -15.11 -2.09 13.97
CA VAL A 72 -13.76 -1.67 14.36
C VAL A 72 -12.76 -2.54 13.62
N VAL A 73 -11.97 -1.91 12.74
CA VAL A 73 -10.86 -2.55 12.03
C VAL A 73 -9.73 -2.83 13.01
N ASP A 74 -9.33 -4.10 13.13
CA ASP A 74 -8.14 -4.45 13.89
C ASP A 74 -6.87 -4.11 13.10
N MET A 75 -6.01 -3.30 13.71
CA MET A 75 -4.75 -2.83 13.13
C MET A 75 -3.53 -3.47 13.79
N GLU A 76 -3.69 -4.53 14.59
CA GLU A 76 -2.56 -5.27 15.15
C GLU A 76 -1.66 -5.84 14.03
N GLU A 77 -0.36 -5.69 14.19
CA GLU A 77 0.64 -6.22 13.26
C GLU A 77 0.98 -7.67 13.62
N GLY A 78 0.87 -8.54 12.63
CA GLY A 78 1.23 -9.95 12.72
C GLY A 78 2.72 -10.17 12.47
N HIS A 79 3.17 -11.39 12.77
CA HIS A 79 4.55 -11.78 12.55
C HIS A 79 4.80 -12.05 11.07
N GLY A 80 5.75 -11.35 10.47
CA GLY A 80 6.13 -11.58 9.08
C GLY A 80 7.09 -10.54 8.54
N PHE A 81 7.72 -10.87 7.42
CA PHE A 81 8.73 -10.02 6.79
C PHE A 81 8.18 -8.72 6.19
N THR A 82 6.86 -8.65 5.97
CA THR A 82 6.16 -7.52 5.33
C THR A 82 5.18 -6.82 6.27
N LEU A 83 5.31 -7.00 7.59
CA LEU A 83 4.39 -6.47 8.61
C LEU A 83 2.91 -6.72 8.23
N PRO A 84 2.53 -8.00 8.01
CA PRO A 84 1.14 -8.33 7.72
C PRO A 84 0.26 -7.89 8.89
N ARG A 85 -1.03 -7.64 8.66
CA ARG A 85 -1.98 -7.52 9.79
C ARG A 85 -2.14 -8.89 10.45
N ALA A 86 -2.20 -8.92 11.79
CA ALA A 86 -2.46 -10.13 12.55
C ALA A 86 -3.83 -10.73 12.17
N HIS A 87 -4.78 -9.83 11.88
CA HIS A 87 -6.10 -10.15 11.37
C HIS A 87 -6.27 -9.49 10.00
N PRO A 88 -6.26 -10.26 8.89
CA PRO A 88 -6.42 -9.69 7.56
C PRO A 88 -7.77 -8.97 7.41
N LEU A 89 -7.74 -7.75 6.87
CA LEU A 89 -8.96 -7.05 6.49
C LEU A 89 -9.63 -7.80 5.33
N VAL A 90 -10.88 -8.21 5.54
CA VAL A 90 -11.70 -8.86 4.51
C VAL A 90 -12.68 -7.83 3.96
N CYS A 91 -12.44 -7.41 2.72
CA CYS A 91 -13.36 -6.54 1.98
C CYS A 91 -14.02 -7.34 0.85
N VAL A 92 -15.35 -7.37 0.84
CA VAL A 92 -16.14 -8.04 -0.20
C VAL A 92 -16.58 -7.01 -1.23
N PRO A 93 -16.17 -7.12 -2.51
CA PRO A 93 -16.62 -6.22 -3.55
C PRO A 93 -18.07 -6.54 -3.95
N MET A 94 -18.96 -5.58 -3.76
CA MET A 94 -20.37 -5.64 -4.16
C MET A 94 -20.56 -4.81 -5.43
N VAL A 95 -21.01 -5.44 -6.52
CA VAL A 95 -21.24 -4.71 -7.78
C VAL A 95 -22.28 -3.60 -7.56
N ARG A 96 -21.97 -2.37 -8.01
CA ARG A 96 -22.95 -1.29 -8.08
C ARG A 96 -23.92 -1.56 -9.23
N LEU A 97 -25.02 -2.27 -8.95
CA LEU A 97 -26.01 -2.71 -9.95
C LEU A 97 -26.75 -1.58 -10.71
N GLY A 98 -26.47 -0.30 -10.42
CA GLY A 98 -27.14 0.87 -11.01
C GLY A 98 -26.41 1.57 -12.15
N GLN A 99 -25.21 1.13 -12.55
CA GLN A 99 -24.37 1.83 -13.55
C GLN A 99 -23.98 0.97 -14.77
N ILE A 100 -24.68 -0.13 -15.04
CA ILE A 100 -24.52 -0.83 -16.32
C ILE A 100 -25.33 -0.03 -17.35
N PRO A 101 -24.72 0.75 -18.27
CA PRO A 101 -25.47 1.27 -19.40
C PRO A 101 -26.06 0.09 -20.16
N ALA A 102 -27.37 0.15 -20.39
CA ALA A 102 -28.10 -0.83 -21.21
C ALA A 102 -27.55 -0.88 -22.64
#